data_AF-A0A455TZA6-F1
#
_entry.id   AF-A0A455TZA6-F1
#
_cell.length_a   1.000
_cell.length_b   1.000
_cell.length_c   1.000
_cell.angle_alpha   90.00
_cell.angle_beta   90.00
_cell.angle_gamma   90.00
#
_symmetry.space_group_name_H-M   'P 1'
#
loop_
_entity.id
_entity.type
_entity.pdbx_description
1 polymer ?
#
loop_
_entity_poly.entity_id
_entity_poly.type
_entity_poly.pdbx_seq_one_letter_code
_entity_poly.pdbx_strand_id
1 'polypeptide(L)'
;MWLLVISLGLLFCMWQAAQLAREQALSNLQDEAENELRLSAANLNGYLLRYDYLPQMLATREGVQRFLASPNSQDPMPLNMLLDRFRFTADVSDVYLLNRDGDTIAASNWHRPNTFIGQNYAFRSYYTDAIAGGQGRFFGLGNQVP
;
A
#
# COMPACT_ATOMS: atom_id res chain seq x y z
N MET A 1 19.05 -68.11 3.42
CA MET A 1 20.02 -67.03 3.75
C MET A 1 20.04 -65.93 2.69
N TRP A 2 20.29 -66.23 1.41
CA TRP A 2 20.34 -65.23 0.33
C TRP A 2 19.07 -64.40 0.11
N LEU A 3 17.88 -65.00 0.19
CA LEU A 3 16.61 -64.27 0.04
C LEU A 3 16.43 -63.16 1.09
N LEU A 4 16.83 -63.41 2.34
CA LEU A 4 16.74 -62.43 3.41
C LEU A 4 17.66 -61.23 3.16
N VAL A 5 18.87 -61.47 2.64
CA VAL A 5 19.83 -60.40 2.31
C VAL A 5 19.28 -59.51 1.20
N ILE A 6 18.67 -60.11 0.17
CA ILE A 6 18.06 -59.36 -0.94
C ILE A 6 16.89 -58.52 -0.45
N SER A 7 15.99 -59.09 0.37
CA SER A 7 14.87 -58.35 0.95
C SER A 7 15.33 -57.18 1.83
N LEU A 8 16.37 -57.37 2.64
CA LEU A 8 16.93 -56.30 3.48
C LEU A 8 17.54 -55.17 2.63
N GLY A 9 18.27 -55.54 1.57
CA GLY A 9 18.84 -54.57 0.62
C GLY A 9 17.76 -53.75 -0.09
N LEU A 10 16.67 -54.39 -0.52
CA LEU A 10 15.53 -53.70 -1.14
C LEU A 10 14.84 -52.75 -0.16
N LEU A 11 14.62 -53.16 1.09
CA LEU A 11 14.07 -52.30 2.12
C LEU A 11 14.96 -51.09 2.39
N PHE A 12 16.28 -51.28 2.43
CA PHE A 12 17.22 -50.18 2.62
C PHE A 12 17.22 -49.20 1.45
N CYS A 13 17.22 -49.71 0.21
CA CYS A 13 17.10 -48.88 -0.99
C CYS A 13 15.78 -48.12 -1.05
N MET A 14 14.65 -48.77 -0.72
CA MET A 14 13.35 -48.11 -0.65
C MET A 14 13.33 -47.02 0.42
N TRP A 15 13.93 -47.26 1.60
CA TRP A 15 14.00 -46.28 2.67
C TRP A 15 14.84 -45.07 2.27
N GLN A 16 16.01 -45.29 1.65
CA GLN A 16 16.84 -44.20 1.12
C GLN A 16 16.13 -43.38 0.03
N ALA A 17 15.49 -44.06 -0.92
CA ALA A 17 14.71 -43.38 -1.96
C ALA A 17 13.56 -42.56 -1.36
N ALA A 18 12.89 -43.09 -0.33
CA ALA A 18 11.82 -42.39 0.36
C ALA A 18 12.31 -41.15 1.11
N GLN A 19 13.50 -41.20 1.73
CA GLN A 19 14.08 -40.04 2.40
C GLN A 19 14.46 -38.93 1.41
N LEU A 20 15.17 -39.30 0.33
CA LEU A 20 15.53 -38.34 -0.73
C LEU A 20 14.29 -37.71 -1.38
N ALA A 21 13.27 -38.52 -1.69
CA ALA A 21 12.02 -38.02 -2.24
C ALA A 21 11.30 -37.06 -1.28
N ARG A 22 11.35 -37.34 0.03
CA ARG A 22 10.75 -36.47 1.06
C ARG A 22 11.50 -35.14 1.17
N GLU A 23 12.82 -35.16 1.20
CA GLU A 23 13.65 -33.94 1.25
C GLU A 23 13.42 -33.08 0.01
N GLN A 24 13.39 -33.67 -1.18
CA GLN A 24 13.10 -32.95 -2.42
C GLN A 24 11.69 -32.36 -2.41
N ALA A 25 10.69 -33.12 -1.95
CA ALA A 25 9.32 -32.64 -1.86
C ALA A 25 9.19 -31.44 -0.89
N LEU A 26 9.89 -31.49 0.25
CA LEU A 26 9.91 -30.38 1.21
C LEU A 26 10.62 -29.15 0.64
N SER A 27 11.75 -29.33 -0.05
CA SER A 27 12.46 -28.23 -0.71
C SER A 27 11.58 -27.57 -1.78
N ASN A 28 10.96 -28.37 -2.64
CA ASN A 28 10.07 -27.86 -3.69
C ASN A 28 8.88 -27.09 -3.10
N LEU A 29 8.27 -27.60 -2.02
CA LEU A 29 7.18 -26.90 -1.32
C LEU A 29 7.63 -25.57 -0.72
N GLN A 30 8.86 -25.51 -0.17
CA GLN A 30 9.42 -24.28 0.34
C GLN A 30 9.65 -23.26 -0.78
N ASP A 31 10.27 -23.68 -1.89
CA ASP A 31 10.54 -22.81 -3.04
C ASP A 31 9.23 -22.26 -3.66
N GLU A 32 8.20 -23.10 -3.75
CA GLU A 32 6.86 -22.69 -4.21
C GLU A 32 6.26 -21.63 -3.27
N ALA A 33 6.31 -21.86 -1.96
CA ALA A 33 5.78 -20.93 -0.96
C ALA A 33 6.53 -19.58 -0.97
N GLU A 34 7.86 -19.60 -1.13
CA GLU A 34 8.66 -18.39 -1.25
C GLU A 34 8.34 -17.60 -2.53
N ASN A 35 8.13 -18.30 -3.65
CA ASN A 35 7.73 -17.67 -4.91
C ASN A 35 6.33 -17.04 -4.82
N GLU A 36 5.36 -17.75 -4.26
CA GLU A 36 4.01 -17.21 -4.01
C GLU A 36 4.05 -15.97 -3.12
N LEU A 37 4.85 -16.01 -2.03
CA LEU A 37 5.03 -14.86 -1.16
C LEU A 37 5.64 -13.67 -1.91
N ARG A 38 6.67 -13.90 -2.73
CA ARG A 38 7.30 -12.85 -3.55
C ARG A 38 6.34 -12.25 -4.55
N LEU A 39 5.54 -13.08 -5.22
CA LEU A 39 4.53 -12.61 -6.17
C LEU A 39 3.43 -11.80 -5.46
N SER A 40 2.97 -12.26 -4.30
CA SER A 40 1.99 -11.54 -3.49
C SER A 40 2.53 -10.18 -3.02
N ALA A 41 3.77 -10.14 -2.52
CA ALA A 41 4.44 -8.91 -2.12
C ALA A 41 4.66 -7.95 -3.30
N ALA A 42 5.08 -8.47 -4.46
CA ALA A 42 5.26 -7.68 -5.67
C ALA A 42 3.93 -7.11 -6.18
N ASN A 43 2.86 -7.89 -6.17
CA ASN A 43 1.52 -7.44 -6.52
C ASN A 43 1.05 -6.33 -5.58
N LEU A 44 1.17 -6.53 -4.26
CA LEU A 44 0.81 -5.50 -3.28
C LEU A 44 1.60 -4.21 -3.52
N ASN A 45 2.91 -4.30 -3.71
CA ASN A 45 3.75 -3.15 -4.00
C ASN A 45 3.32 -2.45 -5.31
N GLY A 46 2.98 -3.22 -6.35
CA GLY A 46 2.46 -2.69 -7.60
C GLY A 46 1.14 -1.92 -7.42
N TYR A 47 0.22 -2.45 -6.60
CA TYR A 47 -1.03 -1.75 -6.26
C TYR A 47 -0.77 -0.44 -5.50
N LEU A 48 0.20 -0.44 -4.57
CA LEU A 48 0.57 0.74 -3.79
C LEU A 48 1.22 1.82 -4.66
N LEU A 49 2.19 1.46 -5.50
CA LEU A 49 2.89 2.38 -6.40
C LEU A 49 1.98 3.01 -7.46
N ARG A 50 0.85 2.37 -7.81
CA ARG A 50 -0.11 2.93 -8.76
C ARG A 50 -0.65 4.29 -8.33
N TYR A 51 -0.68 4.60 -7.04
CA TYR A 51 -1.25 5.85 -6.53
C TYR A 51 -0.19 6.91 -6.18
N ASP A 52 1.10 6.54 -6.17
CA ASP A 52 2.21 7.40 -5.73
C ASP A 52 2.36 8.69 -6.56
N TYR A 53 1.98 8.67 -7.84
CA TYR A 53 2.10 9.85 -8.71
C TYR A 53 0.99 10.89 -8.49
N LEU A 54 -0.12 10.50 -7.88
CA LEU A 54 -1.33 11.33 -7.80
C LEU A 54 -1.14 12.61 -6.98
N PRO A 55 -0.52 12.59 -5.78
CA PRO A 55 -0.30 13.81 -5.01
C PRO A 55 0.58 14.80 -5.76
N GLN A 56 1.62 14.33 -6.44
CA GLN A 56 2.51 15.17 -7.23
C GLN A 56 1.78 15.80 -8.43
N MET A 57 0.95 15.01 -9.12
CA MET A 57 0.12 15.51 -10.23
C MET A 57 -0.91 16.55 -9.76
N LEU A 58 -1.48 16.40 -8.56
CA LEU A 58 -2.39 17.40 -7.98
C LEU A 58 -1.65 18.67 -7.55
N ALA A 59 -0.47 18.54 -6.94
CA ALA A 59 0.34 19.67 -6.46
C ALA A 59 0.82 20.59 -7.59
N THR A 60 0.96 20.08 -8.81
CA THR A 60 1.35 20.89 -9.99
C THR A 60 0.16 21.60 -10.65
N ARG A 61 -1.09 21.32 -10.25
CA ARG A 61 -2.25 22.01 -10.83
C ARG A 61 -2.31 23.46 -10.34
N GLU A 62 -2.43 24.40 -11.27
CA GLU A 62 -2.58 25.83 -10.96
C GLU A 62 -3.72 26.12 -9.98
N GLY A 63 -4.81 25.36 -10.02
CA GLY A 63 -5.94 25.52 -9.09
C GLY A 63 -5.55 25.26 -7.64
N VAL A 64 -4.70 24.25 -7.40
CA VAL A 64 -4.20 23.93 -6.05
C VAL A 64 -3.20 24.98 -5.58
N GLN A 65 -2.27 25.39 -6.46
CA GLN A 65 -1.25 26.40 -6.12
C GLN A 65 -1.87 27.77 -5.84
N ARG A 66 -2.84 28.21 -6.67
CA ARG A 66 -3.56 29.47 -6.44
C ARG A 66 -4.35 29.44 -5.14
N PHE A 67 -5.02 28.33 -4.83
CA PHE A 67 -5.77 28.20 -3.59
C PHE A 67 -4.85 28.28 -2.36
N LEU A 68 -3.69 27.61 -2.39
CA LEU A 68 -2.71 27.66 -1.31
C LEU A 68 -2.07 29.05 -1.12
N ALA A 69 -2.02 29.89 -2.16
CA ALA A 69 -1.47 31.24 -2.04
C ALA A 69 -2.33 32.15 -1.15
N SER A 70 -3.66 32.00 -1.23
CA SER A 70 -4.61 32.80 -0.43
C SER A 70 -5.87 32.00 -0.10
N PRO A 71 -5.80 30.99 0.80
CA PRO A 71 -6.90 30.06 1.06
C PRO A 71 -8.09 30.74 1.77
N ASN A 72 -7.83 31.73 2.61
CA ASN A 72 -8.88 32.43 3.38
C ASN A 72 -9.67 33.46 2.56
N SER A 73 -9.21 33.81 1.36
CA SER A 73 -9.84 34.82 0.50
C SER A 73 -10.47 34.22 -0.76
N GLN A 74 -10.47 32.90 -0.90
CA GLN A 74 -10.96 32.19 -2.08
C GLN A 74 -12.08 31.23 -1.68
N ASP A 75 -13.03 31.02 -2.61
CA ASP A 75 -14.03 29.98 -2.45
C ASP A 75 -13.36 28.59 -2.57
N PRO A 76 -13.48 27.70 -1.57
CA PRO A 76 -12.95 26.34 -1.64
C PRO A 76 -13.75 25.42 -2.58
N MET A 77 -14.97 25.80 -3.00
CA MET A 77 -15.86 24.94 -3.76
C MET A 77 -15.26 24.41 -5.09
N PRO A 78 -14.61 25.22 -5.93
CA PRO A 78 -13.98 24.72 -7.15
C PRO A 78 -12.91 23.66 -6.87
N LEU A 79 -12.17 23.82 -5.78
CA LEU A 79 -11.15 22.85 -5.36
C LEU A 79 -11.82 21.58 -4.82
N ASN A 80 -12.83 21.70 -3.95
CA ASN A 80 -13.61 20.57 -3.44
C ASN A 80 -14.20 19.70 -4.58
N MET A 81 -14.78 20.33 -5.60
CA MET A 81 -15.28 19.62 -6.79
C MET A 81 -14.16 18.96 -7.60
N LEU A 82 -13.02 19.64 -7.75
CA LEU A 82 -11.85 19.07 -8.42
C LEU A 82 -11.35 17.82 -7.69
N LEU A 83 -11.21 17.89 -6.37
CA LEU A 83 -10.75 16.77 -5.53
C LEU A 83 -11.73 15.60 -5.56
N ASP A 84 -13.04 15.86 -5.57
CA ASP A 84 -14.05 14.78 -5.68
C ASP A 84 -14.07 14.12 -7.07
N ARG A 85 -13.94 14.91 -8.15
CA ARG A 85 -13.78 14.35 -9.49
C ARG A 85 -12.50 13.51 -9.60
N PHE A 86 -11.43 13.95 -8.96
CA PHE A 86 -10.16 13.24 -8.96
C PHE A 86 -10.25 11.94 -8.15
N ARG A 87 -10.85 11.98 -6.96
CA ARG A 87 -11.20 10.79 -6.16
C ARG A 87 -11.93 9.75 -7.00
N PHE A 88 -12.96 10.17 -7.72
CA PHE A 88 -13.75 9.28 -8.58
C PHE A 88 -12.94 8.72 -9.76
N THR A 89 -12.14 9.56 -10.42
CA THR A 89 -11.38 9.15 -11.62
C THR A 89 -10.19 8.26 -11.28
N ALA A 90 -9.53 8.54 -10.15
CA ALA A 90 -8.39 7.79 -9.66
C ALA A 90 -8.81 6.52 -8.88
N ASP A 91 -10.10 6.37 -8.57
CA ASP A 91 -10.64 5.28 -7.75
C ASP A 91 -9.91 5.14 -6.41
N VAL A 92 -9.82 6.25 -5.68
CA VAL A 92 -9.26 6.32 -4.32
C VAL A 92 -10.36 6.65 -3.30
N SER A 93 -10.12 6.36 -2.03
CA SER A 93 -11.11 6.59 -0.97
C SER A 93 -11.44 8.08 -0.81
N ASP A 94 -10.41 8.90 -0.61
CA ASP A 94 -10.53 10.33 -0.32
C ASP A 94 -9.31 11.10 -0.84
N VAL A 95 -9.50 12.37 -1.17
CA VAL A 95 -8.44 13.31 -1.56
C VAL A 95 -8.69 14.62 -0.84
N TYR A 96 -7.68 15.15 -0.15
CA TYR A 96 -7.82 16.36 0.65
C TYR A 96 -6.52 17.16 0.68
N LEU A 97 -6.66 18.46 0.94
CA LEU A 97 -5.57 19.42 0.97
C LEU A 97 -5.37 19.93 2.40
N LEU A 98 -4.13 19.82 2.89
CA LEU A 98 -3.71 20.30 4.19
C LEU A 98 -2.94 21.62 4.06
N ASN A 99 -3.15 22.54 5.01
CA ASN A 99 -2.34 23.75 5.13
C ASN A 99 -1.01 23.48 5.87
N ARG A 100 -0.21 24.54 6.10
CA ARG A 100 1.07 24.46 6.82
C ARG A 100 0.96 24.17 8.32
N ASP A 101 -0.25 24.21 8.86
CA ASP A 101 -0.55 23.88 10.25
C ASP A 101 -1.17 22.47 10.38
N GLY A 102 -1.41 21.80 9.24
CA GLY A 102 -1.98 20.46 9.15
C GLY A 102 -3.51 20.43 9.10
N ASP A 103 -4.18 21.59 8.99
CA ASP A 103 -5.63 21.65 8.87
C ASP A 103 -6.10 21.36 7.45
N THR A 104 -7.20 20.63 7.35
CA THR A 104 -7.83 20.33 6.07
C THR A 104 -8.65 21.52 5.58
N ILE A 105 -8.21 22.11 4.47
CA ILE A 105 -8.80 23.32 3.87
C ILE A 105 -9.65 23.03 2.63
N ALA A 106 -9.51 21.84 2.04
CA ALA A 106 -10.37 21.34 0.98
C ALA A 106 -10.37 19.81 0.99
N ALA A 107 -11.49 19.18 0.62
CA ALA A 107 -11.61 17.72 0.62
C ALA A 107 -12.61 17.23 -0.42
N SER A 108 -12.39 16.04 -0.97
CA SER A 108 -13.33 15.35 -1.88
C SER A 108 -14.65 14.99 -1.19
N ASN A 109 -14.61 14.74 0.12
CA ASN A 109 -15.75 14.37 0.93
C ASN A 109 -16.46 15.58 1.58
N TRP A 110 -16.25 16.79 1.06
CA TRP A 110 -16.82 18.05 1.55
C TRP A 110 -18.35 18.03 1.75
N HIS A 111 -19.08 17.27 0.93
CA HIS A 111 -20.54 17.16 0.95
C HIS A 111 -21.04 16.04 1.88
N ARG A 112 -20.15 15.28 2.51
CA ARG A 112 -20.49 14.11 3.32
C ARG A 112 -20.48 14.46 4.82
N PRO A 113 -21.30 13.78 5.65
CA PRO A 113 -21.31 14.01 7.10
C PRO A 113 -19.95 13.77 7.77
N ASN A 114 -19.13 12.87 7.22
CA ASN A 114 -17.78 12.55 7.69
C ASN A 114 -16.69 13.34 6.96
N THR A 115 -16.97 14.60 6.59
CA THR A 115 -16.01 15.48 5.92
C THR A 115 -14.73 15.66 6.72
N PHE A 116 -13.60 15.76 6.01
CA PHE A 116 -12.32 16.05 6.64
C PHE A 116 -12.07 17.54 6.82
N ILE A 117 -12.88 18.41 6.22
CA ILE A 117 -12.72 19.88 6.34
C ILE A 117 -12.70 20.30 7.82
N GLY A 118 -11.68 21.09 8.18
CA GLY A 118 -11.47 21.56 9.56
C GLY A 118 -10.82 20.55 10.51
N GLN A 119 -10.57 19.32 10.08
CA GLN A 119 -9.79 18.35 10.85
C GLN A 119 -8.29 18.63 10.69
N ASN A 120 -7.55 18.49 11.79
CA ASN A 120 -6.11 18.64 11.81
C ASN A 120 -5.41 17.27 11.75
N TYR A 121 -4.43 17.14 10.87
CA TYR A 121 -3.65 15.94 10.66
C TYR A 121 -2.14 16.17 10.83
N ALA A 122 -1.73 17.23 11.54
CA ALA A 122 -0.32 17.57 11.73
C ALA A 122 0.49 16.46 12.41
N PHE A 123 -0.17 15.62 13.21
CA PHE A 123 0.43 14.49 13.92
C PHE A 123 0.64 13.25 13.04
N ARG A 124 0.16 13.25 11.80
CA ARG A 124 0.23 12.08 10.91
C ARG A 124 1.58 12.03 10.21
N SER A 125 2.17 10.85 10.14
CA SER A 125 3.49 10.65 9.51
C SER A 125 3.53 11.11 8.04
N TYR A 126 2.45 10.91 7.27
CA TYR A 126 2.39 11.43 5.89
C TYR A 126 2.52 12.96 5.82
N TYR A 127 2.00 13.67 6.83
CA TYR A 127 2.05 15.13 6.87
C TYR A 127 3.44 15.60 7.26
N THR A 128 4.01 15.04 8.32
CA THR A 128 5.35 15.40 8.80
C THR A 128 6.40 15.18 7.72
N ASP A 129 6.27 14.10 6.95
CA ASP A 129 7.20 13.79 5.87
C ASP A 129 7.00 14.71 4.66
N ALA A 130 5.75 15.07 4.33
CA ALA A 130 5.44 15.99 3.23
C ALA A 130 5.96 17.42 3.51
N ILE A 131 5.69 17.94 4.71
CA ILE A 131 6.02 19.32 5.06
C ILE A 131 7.54 19.54 5.21
N ALA A 132 8.29 18.47 5.51
CA ALA A 132 9.75 18.46 5.51
C ALA A 132 10.38 18.50 4.10
N GLY A 133 9.57 18.58 3.03
CA GLY A 133 10.02 18.59 1.64
C GLY A 133 10.07 17.21 0.98
N GLY A 134 9.61 16.17 1.69
CA GLY A 134 9.40 14.85 1.12
C GLY A 134 8.11 14.75 0.31
N GLN A 135 7.88 13.60 -0.33
CA GLN A 135 6.63 13.33 -1.04
C GLN A 135 5.46 12.94 -0.12
N GLY A 136 5.67 12.87 1.21
CA GLY A 136 4.61 12.52 2.16
C GLY A 136 4.02 11.14 1.92
N ARG A 137 4.86 10.14 1.64
CA ARG A 137 4.41 8.76 1.36
C ARG A 137 4.21 8.02 2.67
N PHE A 138 2.98 7.61 2.94
CA PHE A 138 2.68 6.76 4.09
C PHE A 138 1.82 5.57 3.65
N PHE A 139 2.42 4.38 3.73
CA PHE A 139 1.70 3.12 3.68
C PHE A 139 1.32 2.75 5.11
N GLY A 140 0.16 3.22 5.56
CA GLY A 140 -0.38 2.86 6.86
C GLY A 140 -0.83 1.41 6.85
N LEU A 141 0.07 0.48 7.20
CA LEU A 141 -0.36 -0.82 7.71
C LEU A 141 -1.13 -0.51 9.00
N GLY A 142 -2.44 -0.74 9.00
CA GLY A 142 -3.20 -0.71 10.24
C GLY A 142 -2.56 -1.70 11.20
N ASN A 143 -2.06 -1.22 12.33
CA ASN A 143 -1.68 -2.09 13.44
C ASN A 143 -2.96 -2.69 14.01
N GLN A 144 -3.48 -3.73 13.36
CA GLN A 144 -4.21 -4.79 14.04
C GLN A 144 -3.27 -5.98 14.12
N VAL A 145 -2.43 -5.94 15.16
CA VAL A 145 -1.84 -7.15 15.71
C VAL A 145 -2.85 -7.63 16.77
N PRO A 146 -3.21 -8.93 16.79
CA PRO A 146 -4.23 -9.49 17.70
C PRO A 146 -3.91 -9.31 19.18
#